data_AF-A0A6L7YCH1-F1
#
_entry.id   AF-A0A6L7YCH1-F1
#
_cell.length_a   1.000
_cell.length_b   1.000
_cell.length_c   1.000
_cell.angle_alpha   90.00
_cell.angle_beta   90.00
_cell.angle_gamma   90.00
#
_symmetry.space_group_name_H-M   'P 1'
#
loop_
_entity.id
_entity.type
_entity.pdbx_description
1 polymer ?
#
loop_
_entity_poly.entity_id
_entity_poly.type
_entity_poly.pdbx_seq_one_letter_code
_entity_poly.pdbx_strand_id
1 'polypeptide(L)'
;MPPSSRSDLSDARGVIMAGEQQDLIRVSSAKERVTSTGRVTGYQVEVWHDGLNEHRVLSDRDIDVLQNKLNAQIRRWTEKYEKQLEREERAARREAGKATAQAETVEAELALQACREILSHTLGVDDRVDWGSLKSHVPMTRPPKRTADIKYDDATGMPVGFQPADRPSSVPPTYQAPPLNILDRLFSSRAARKEARATEMHERAVMKWQHAHDDADLADAERKKTFDAEVEEWEADRAEYQRRQDTANAEVDAFRADYERWSGTDGRPVEEHAELVLNRSEYPDWIEVDFDLGFNVDTKTIVVEYRLPAEDSMPTTKSIAYVQSRDELKQTHISARDKDALYESVLHQMALRTVHELYEADEVEAFDAVVFNGWIDSVDRATGQRGESCIMSVQARRDEFLALNLTEIEPKACYRALKGVSAAKLATLTPVQPILQLDTGDRRFVEGRDIAQDLSSESNLATMDWESFEHLVREIFEQEFVSEGGEVKVTQASRDGGVDAVAFDPDPIRGGKYVIQAKRYTRTVGVAAVRDLYGTVMHEGADRGILVTTSDYGADSVSFAKDKPLTLINGAQLLSLLEKHGHKARIDLSEARILQSEANN
;
A
#
# COMPACT_ATOMS: atom_id res chain seq x y z
N MET A 1 -29.25 70.26 40.61
CA MET A 1 -28.85 68.86 40.87
C MET A 1 -29.76 68.30 41.95
N PRO A 2 -30.77 67.54 41.52
CA PRO A 2 -30.95 66.16 41.99
C PRO A 2 -31.26 65.19 40.81
N PRO A 3 -31.31 63.87 41.06
CA PRO A 3 -30.84 62.83 40.12
C PRO A 3 -31.97 62.23 39.28
N SER A 4 -31.67 61.82 38.04
CA SER A 4 -32.46 60.79 37.34
C SER A 4 -31.57 59.58 37.10
N SER A 5 -31.67 58.60 38.01
CA SER A 5 -31.27 57.23 37.74
C SER A 5 -32.17 56.69 36.63
N ARG A 6 -31.68 56.70 35.38
CA ARG A 6 -32.19 55.80 34.35
C ARG A 6 -31.77 54.40 34.78
N SER A 7 -32.70 53.60 35.28
CA SER A 7 -32.51 52.15 35.33
C SER A 7 -32.57 51.66 33.90
N ASP A 8 -31.40 51.39 33.33
CA ASP A 8 -31.27 50.88 31.98
C ASP A 8 -31.73 49.42 31.98
N LEU A 9 -32.89 49.14 31.39
CA LEU A 9 -33.42 47.78 31.26
C LEU A 9 -32.58 46.91 30.30
N SER A 10 -31.54 47.49 29.69
CA SER A 10 -30.50 46.76 28.95
C SER A 10 -29.71 45.76 29.79
N ASP A 11 -29.65 45.95 31.12
CA ASP A 11 -28.94 45.05 32.05
C ASP A 11 -29.65 43.70 32.28
N ALA A 12 -30.88 43.54 31.75
CA ALA A 12 -31.61 42.27 31.73
C ALA A 12 -30.87 41.14 31.00
N ARG A 13 -29.91 41.48 30.11
CA ARG A 13 -29.05 40.51 29.42
C ARG A 13 -28.16 39.71 30.38
N GLY A 14 -27.92 40.21 31.60
CA GLY A 14 -26.82 39.74 32.45
C GLY A 14 -27.14 38.61 33.44
N VAL A 15 -28.40 38.20 33.66
CA VAL A 15 -28.71 37.35 34.84
C VAL A 15 -29.17 35.93 34.51
N ILE A 16 -29.44 35.58 33.25
CA ILE A 16 -29.85 34.22 32.88
C ILE A 16 -29.44 34.02 31.43
N MET A 17 -28.86 32.87 31.08
CA MET A 17 -28.39 32.44 29.74
C MET A 17 -26.90 32.71 29.46
N ALA A 18 -26.11 31.63 29.45
CA ALA A 18 -24.76 31.59 28.91
C ALA A 18 -24.79 30.92 27.52
N GLY A 19 -24.10 31.49 26.53
CA GLY A 19 -23.93 30.90 25.18
C GLY A 19 -25.01 31.29 24.15
N GLU A 20 -24.67 31.12 22.85
CA GLU A 20 -25.32 31.44 21.56
C GLU A 20 -26.84 31.80 21.50
N GLN A 21 -27.66 31.37 22.45
CA GLN A 21 -29.08 31.70 22.53
C GLN A 21 -29.36 33.20 22.84
N GLN A 22 -28.38 33.95 23.37
CA GLN A 22 -28.52 35.40 23.57
C GLN A 22 -28.72 36.16 22.25
N ASP A 23 -28.18 35.65 21.14
CA ASP A 23 -28.24 36.33 19.83
C ASP A 23 -29.60 36.14 19.13
N LEU A 24 -30.40 35.17 19.57
CA LEU A 24 -31.73 34.87 19.01
C LEU A 24 -32.86 35.66 19.67
N ILE A 25 -32.62 36.30 20.83
CA ILE A 25 -33.63 37.06 21.57
C ILE A 25 -33.33 38.55 21.44
N ARG A 26 -34.23 39.28 20.79
CA ARG A 26 -34.15 40.74 20.66
C ARG A 26 -35.18 41.39 21.58
N VAL A 27 -34.76 42.41 22.31
CA VAL A 27 -35.61 43.18 23.23
C VAL A 27 -35.50 44.66 22.85
N SER A 28 -36.62 45.35 22.70
CA SER A 28 -36.61 46.79 22.45
C SER A 28 -36.19 47.56 23.70
N SER A 29 -35.82 48.83 23.56
CA SER A 29 -35.81 49.73 24.72
C SER A 29 -37.22 49.84 25.30
N ALA A 30 -37.32 50.00 26.62
CA ALA A 30 -38.61 50.19 27.26
C ALA A 30 -39.17 51.56 26.94
N LYS A 31 -40.44 51.60 26.56
CA LYS A 31 -41.18 52.83 26.26
C LYS A 31 -42.11 53.14 27.42
N GLU A 32 -42.02 54.36 27.94
CA GLU A 32 -42.97 54.87 28.92
C GLU A 32 -44.33 55.12 28.28
N ARG A 33 -45.39 54.70 28.95
CA ARG A 33 -46.77 55.00 28.57
C ARG A 33 -47.23 56.22 29.33
N VAL A 34 -47.37 57.33 28.64
CA VAL A 34 -47.67 58.63 29.24
C VAL A 34 -49.08 59.08 28.87
N THR A 35 -49.77 59.71 29.81
CA THR A 35 -51.07 60.38 29.57
C THR A 35 -50.87 61.69 28.80
N SER A 36 -51.94 62.25 28.24
CA SER A 36 -51.92 63.55 27.55
C SER A 36 -51.41 64.71 28.42
N THR A 37 -51.39 64.54 29.74
CA THR A 37 -50.88 65.51 30.73
C THR A 37 -49.42 65.27 31.15
N GLY A 38 -48.72 64.31 30.54
CA GLY A 38 -47.31 64.03 30.84
C GLY A 38 -47.08 63.08 32.02
N ARG A 39 -48.13 62.52 32.64
CA ARG A 39 -47.97 61.55 33.73
C ARG A 39 -47.73 60.14 33.19
N VAL A 40 -46.65 59.51 33.61
CA VAL A 40 -46.33 58.09 33.33
C VAL A 40 -47.37 57.20 33.99
N THR A 41 -47.96 56.30 33.21
CA THR A 41 -49.00 55.35 33.61
C THR A 41 -48.55 53.90 33.54
N GLY A 42 -47.36 53.65 33.01
CA GLY A 42 -46.71 52.35 32.96
C GLY A 42 -45.59 52.32 31.94
N TYR A 43 -45.06 51.13 31.69
CA TYR A 43 -43.96 50.85 30.79
C TYR A 43 -44.35 49.72 29.84
N GLN A 44 -43.79 49.70 28.63
CA GLN A 44 -43.91 48.58 27.71
C GLN A 44 -42.58 48.23 27.07
N VAL A 45 -42.41 46.96 26.71
CA VAL A 45 -41.25 46.46 25.96
C VAL A 45 -41.73 45.46 24.90
N GLU A 46 -41.07 45.45 23.75
CA GLU A 46 -41.28 44.49 22.67
C GLU A 46 -40.15 43.46 22.70
N VAL A 47 -40.48 42.18 22.56
CA VAL A 47 -39.50 41.08 22.58
C VAL A 47 -39.77 40.10 21.44
N TRP A 48 -38.70 39.68 20.78
CA TRP A 48 -38.70 38.76 19.65
C TRP A 48 -37.80 37.56 19.96
N HIS A 49 -38.16 36.38 19.46
CA HIS A 49 -37.30 35.22 19.41
C HIS A 49 -37.18 34.73 17.96
N ASP A 50 -36.05 34.99 17.32
CA ASP A 50 -35.87 34.78 15.89
C ASP A 50 -35.88 33.28 15.53
N GLY A 51 -35.32 32.40 16.38
CA GLY A 51 -35.37 30.94 16.18
C GLY A 51 -36.75 30.30 16.35
N LEU A 52 -37.70 30.97 17.02
CA LEU A 52 -39.09 30.51 17.19
C LEU A 52 -40.06 31.28 16.29
N ASN A 53 -39.57 32.33 15.60
CA ASN A 53 -40.36 33.31 14.88
C ASN A 53 -41.55 33.87 15.71
N GLU A 54 -41.32 34.14 17.00
CA GLU A 54 -42.34 34.68 17.91
C GLU A 54 -42.03 36.12 18.31
N HIS A 55 -43.09 36.92 18.46
CA HIS A 55 -43.03 38.32 18.89
C HIS A 55 -44.11 38.58 19.94
N ARG A 56 -43.76 39.32 21.01
CA ARG A 56 -44.70 39.73 22.06
C ARG A 56 -44.42 41.15 22.54
N VAL A 57 -45.50 41.83 22.91
CA VAL A 57 -45.44 43.12 23.61
C VAL A 57 -45.84 42.90 25.06
N LEU A 58 -44.96 43.27 26.00
CA LEU A 58 -45.19 43.17 27.44
C LEU A 58 -45.38 44.58 28.00
N SER A 59 -46.31 44.76 28.95
CA SER A 59 -46.49 46.03 29.65
C SER A 59 -46.93 45.84 31.10
N ASP A 60 -46.56 46.79 31.95
CA ASP A 60 -46.99 46.88 33.36
C ASP A 60 -46.94 48.33 33.86
N ARG A 61 -47.55 48.61 35.02
CA ARG A 61 -47.47 49.91 35.70
C ARG A 61 -46.14 50.08 36.45
N ASP A 62 -45.55 48.97 36.89
CA ASP A 62 -44.30 48.91 37.63
C ASP A 62 -43.18 48.34 36.75
N ILE A 63 -42.03 49.01 36.75
CA ILE A 63 -40.88 48.66 35.90
C ILE A 63 -40.22 47.34 36.33
N ASP A 64 -40.20 47.03 37.62
CA ASP A 64 -39.61 45.79 38.15
C ASP A 64 -40.53 44.60 37.86
N VAL A 65 -41.85 44.81 37.91
CA VAL A 65 -42.83 43.79 37.51
C VAL A 65 -42.76 43.53 36.01
N LEU A 66 -42.58 44.57 35.19
CA LEU A 66 -42.35 44.42 33.75
C LEU A 66 -41.06 43.64 33.47
N GLN A 67 -39.98 43.93 34.18
CA GLN A 67 -38.71 43.21 34.07
C GLN A 67 -38.86 41.73 34.44
N ASN A 68 -39.59 41.41 35.51
CA ASN A 68 -39.90 40.03 35.90
C ASN A 68 -40.73 39.30 34.84
N LYS A 69 -41.72 39.98 34.23
CA LYS A 69 -42.51 39.43 33.11
C LYS A 69 -41.64 39.15 31.88
N LEU A 70 -40.73 40.06 31.54
CA LEU A 70 -39.77 39.89 30.45
C LEU A 70 -38.86 38.69 30.71
N ASN A 71 -38.24 38.61 31.88
CA ASN A 71 -37.38 37.49 32.28
C ASN A 71 -38.14 36.14 32.23
N ALA A 72 -39.38 36.10 32.70
CA ALA A 72 -40.21 34.89 32.65
C ALA A 72 -40.57 34.49 31.21
N GLN A 73 -40.81 35.46 30.32
CA GLN A 73 -41.09 35.20 28.90
C GLN A 73 -39.85 34.68 28.17
N ILE A 74 -38.68 35.26 28.44
CA ILE A 74 -37.38 34.80 27.91
C ILE A 74 -37.14 33.35 28.33
N ARG A 75 -37.21 33.02 29.64
CA ARG A 75 -37.06 31.64 30.13
C ARG A 75 -37.98 30.65 29.43
N ARG A 76 -39.27 31.00 29.27
CA ARG A 76 -40.25 30.13 28.60
C ARG A 76 -39.89 29.87 27.14
N TRP A 77 -39.40 30.88 26.42
CA TRP A 77 -39.00 30.72 25.03
C TRP A 77 -37.70 29.94 24.89
N THR A 78 -36.72 30.19 25.76
CA THR A 78 -35.52 29.37 25.88
C THR A 78 -35.87 27.88 26.06
N GLU A 79 -36.63 27.53 27.09
CA GLU A 79 -37.01 26.13 27.36
C GLU A 79 -37.80 25.50 26.19
N LYS A 80 -38.60 26.30 25.48
CA LYS A 80 -39.35 25.86 24.30
C LYS A 80 -38.40 25.58 23.11
N TYR A 81 -37.44 26.46 22.88
CA TYR A 81 -36.47 26.36 21.79
C TYR A 81 -35.49 25.21 22.03
N GLU A 82 -35.00 25.03 23.26
CA GLU A 82 -34.17 23.87 23.64
C GLU A 82 -34.89 22.55 23.37
N LYS A 83 -36.16 22.44 23.75
CA LYS A 83 -36.97 21.26 23.43
C LYS A 83 -37.21 21.06 21.93
N GLN A 84 -37.20 22.13 21.13
CA GLN A 84 -37.30 22.04 19.68
C GLN A 84 -35.98 21.52 19.09
N LEU A 85 -34.84 22.09 19.50
CA LEU A 85 -33.50 21.63 19.10
C LEU A 85 -33.28 20.16 19.45
N GLU A 86 -33.59 19.74 20.68
CA GLU A 86 -33.47 18.33 21.09
C GLU A 86 -34.33 17.39 20.22
N ARG A 87 -35.51 17.85 19.76
CA ARG A 87 -36.39 17.07 18.88
C ARG A 87 -35.81 16.99 17.47
N GLU A 88 -35.30 18.11 16.95
CA GLU A 88 -34.66 18.19 15.64
C GLU A 88 -33.39 17.34 15.58
N GLU A 89 -32.52 17.42 16.59
CA GLU A 89 -31.33 16.58 16.73
C GLU A 89 -31.68 15.09 16.80
N ARG A 90 -32.68 14.72 17.62
CA ARG A 90 -33.16 13.33 17.69
C ARG A 90 -33.74 12.84 16.37
N ALA A 91 -34.44 13.70 15.64
CA ALA A 91 -34.97 13.36 14.31
C ALA A 91 -33.82 13.19 13.30
N ALA A 92 -32.87 14.12 13.26
CA ALA A 92 -31.70 14.07 12.40
C ALA A 92 -30.86 12.80 12.67
N ARG A 93 -30.62 12.46 13.94
CA ARG A 93 -29.92 11.23 14.32
C ARG A 93 -30.64 9.96 13.88
N ARG A 94 -31.98 9.93 13.96
CA ARG A 94 -32.78 8.79 13.49
C ARG A 94 -32.73 8.65 11.97
N GLU A 95 -32.81 9.75 11.24
CA GLU A 95 -32.70 9.73 9.77
C GLU A 95 -31.30 9.32 9.33
N ALA A 96 -30.26 9.82 9.99
CA ALA A 96 -28.88 9.38 9.77
C ALA A 96 -28.73 7.87 10.02
N GLY A 97 -29.23 7.35 11.15
CA GLY A 97 -29.18 5.93 11.47
C GLY A 97 -29.91 5.04 10.46
N LYS A 98 -31.07 5.49 9.94
CA LYS A 98 -31.78 4.80 8.84
C LYS A 98 -30.98 4.81 7.54
N ALA A 99 -30.39 5.95 7.18
CA ALA A 99 -29.59 6.10 5.97
C ALA A 99 -28.36 5.19 6.02
N THR A 100 -27.64 5.14 7.15
CA THR A 100 -26.52 4.23 7.37
C THR A 100 -26.96 2.77 7.26
N ALA A 101 -28.07 2.38 7.93
CA ALA A 101 -28.61 1.02 7.83
C ALA A 101 -28.94 0.62 6.38
N GLN A 102 -29.48 1.55 5.60
CA GLN A 102 -29.78 1.32 4.19
C GLN A 102 -28.52 1.17 3.34
N ALA A 103 -27.51 2.03 3.53
CA ALA A 103 -26.24 1.95 2.81
C ALA A 103 -25.51 0.61 3.09
N GLU A 104 -25.36 0.25 4.37
CA GLU A 104 -24.75 -1.03 4.76
C GLU A 104 -25.56 -2.23 4.24
N THR A 105 -26.89 -2.12 4.13
CA THR A 105 -27.73 -3.20 3.58
C THR A 105 -27.42 -3.41 2.10
N VAL A 106 -27.24 -2.33 1.33
CA VAL A 106 -26.86 -2.41 -0.09
C VAL A 106 -25.48 -3.06 -0.22
N GLU A 107 -24.50 -2.67 0.59
CA GLU A 107 -23.17 -3.30 0.59
C GLU A 107 -23.23 -4.80 0.92
N ALA A 108 -24.02 -5.18 1.93
CA ALA A 108 -24.22 -6.59 2.29
C ALA A 108 -24.91 -7.41 1.18
N GLU A 109 -25.90 -6.83 0.50
CA GLU A 109 -26.56 -7.45 -0.65
C GLU A 109 -25.60 -7.62 -1.83
N LEU A 110 -24.75 -6.62 -2.12
CA LEU A 110 -23.72 -6.70 -3.15
C LEU A 110 -22.68 -7.77 -2.82
N ALA A 111 -22.23 -7.87 -1.58
CA ALA A 111 -21.28 -8.91 -1.16
C ALA A 111 -21.85 -10.32 -1.33
N LEU A 112 -23.13 -10.53 -0.96
CA LEU A 112 -23.80 -11.81 -1.18
C LEU A 112 -24.03 -12.10 -2.67
N GLN A 113 -24.27 -11.07 -3.48
CA GLN A 113 -24.45 -11.22 -4.93
C GLN A 113 -23.12 -11.57 -5.62
N ALA A 114 -22.01 -10.95 -5.22
CA ALA A 114 -20.68 -11.27 -5.72
C ALA A 114 -20.33 -12.75 -5.51
N CYS A 115 -20.72 -13.35 -4.37
CA CYS A 115 -20.57 -14.80 -4.14
C CYS A 115 -21.38 -15.67 -5.11
N ARG A 116 -22.53 -15.18 -5.60
CA ARG A 116 -23.41 -15.92 -6.53
C ARG A 116 -22.97 -15.82 -7.98
N GLU A 117 -22.15 -14.81 -8.29
CA GLU A 117 -21.81 -14.42 -9.65
C GLU A 117 -20.33 -14.62 -9.99
N ILE A 118 -19.56 -15.34 -9.15
CA ILE A 118 -18.13 -15.60 -9.34
C ILE A 118 -17.85 -16.14 -10.75
N LEU A 119 -18.57 -17.19 -11.17
CA LEU A 119 -18.37 -17.76 -12.50
C LEU A 119 -18.87 -16.81 -13.60
N SER A 120 -20.07 -16.24 -13.44
CA SER A 120 -20.66 -15.38 -14.48
C SER A 120 -19.89 -14.08 -14.71
N HIS A 121 -19.20 -13.57 -13.69
CA HIS A 121 -18.39 -12.36 -13.78
C HIS A 121 -17.25 -12.54 -14.78
N THR A 122 -16.54 -13.67 -14.70
CA THR A 122 -15.38 -13.95 -15.58
C THR A 122 -15.81 -14.16 -17.03
N LEU A 123 -17.02 -14.67 -17.30
CA LEU A 123 -17.49 -14.91 -18.68
C LEU A 123 -17.62 -13.64 -19.54
N GLY A 124 -17.59 -12.46 -18.91
CA GLY A 124 -17.58 -11.16 -19.61
C GLY A 124 -16.21 -10.48 -19.64
N VAL A 125 -15.21 -11.07 -19.00
CA VAL A 125 -13.82 -10.62 -18.96
C VAL A 125 -13.05 -11.39 -20.06
N ASP A 126 -12.02 -10.76 -20.63
CA ASP A 126 -11.07 -11.46 -21.51
C ASP A 126 -9.89 -11.89 -20.64
N ASP A 127 -9.80 -13.18 -20.35
CA ASP A 127 -8.81 -13.74 -19.41
C ASP A 127 -7.42 -13.93 -20.05
N ARG A 128 -7.24 -13.52 -21.32
CA ARG A 128 -5.95 -13.55 -22.00
C ARG A 128 -4.94 -12.57 -21.39
N VAL A 129 -3.67 -12.96 -21.44
CA VAL A 129 -2.57 -12.14 -20.94
C VAL A 129 -2.39 -10.89 -21.82
N ASP A 130 -2.64 -9.71 -21.25
CA ASP A 130 -2.23 -8.44 -21.84
C ASP A 130 -0.72 -8.22 -21.63
N TRP A 131 0.08 -8.74 -22.57
CA TRP A 131 1.53 -8.60 -22.59
C TRP A 131 2.01 -7.14 -22.52
N GLY A 132 1.22 -6.18 -23.00
CA GLY A 132 1.56 -4.76 -22.95
C GLY A 132 1.50 -4.19 -21.54
N SER A 133 0.57 -4.70 -20.72
CA SER A 133 0.40 -4.29 -19.32
C SER A 133 1.53 -4.76 -18.40
N LEU A 134 2.20 -5.86 -18.75
CA LEU A 134 3.35 -6.41 -18.01
C LEU A 134 4.63 -5.59 -18.21
N LYS A 135 4.67 -4.75 -19.26
CA LYS A 135 5.83 -3.90 -19.55
C LYS A 135 5.84 -2.64 -18.67
N SER A 136 7.03 -2.26 -18.23
CA SER A 136 7.26 -0.98 -17.57
C SER A 136 7.18 0.17 -18.58
N HIS A 137 6.21 1.06 -18.35
CA HIS A 137 6.07 2.36 -19.05
C HIS A 137 6.28 3.54 -18.09
N VAL A 138 6.81 3.26 -16.90
CA VAL A 138 7.01 4.29 -15.87
C VAL A 138 8.02 5.32 -16.39
N PRO A 139 7.69 6.62 -16.38
CA PRO A 139 8.66 7.65 -16.76
C PRO A 139 9.69 7.82 -15.65
N MET A 140 10.93 8.14 -16.04
CA MET A 140 11.95 8.55 -15.08
C MET A 140 11.54 9.87 -14.42
N THR A 141 11.28 9.82 -13.12
CA THR A 141 11.04 11.01 -12.30
C THR A 141 12.15 11.16 -11.28
N ARG A 142 12.85 12.29 -11.28
CA ARG A 142 13.84 12.65 -10.26
C ARG A 142 13.38 13.92 -9.55
N PRO A 143 13.33 13.96 -8.21
CA PRO A 143 13.07 15.21 -7.51
C PRO A 143 14.20 16.20 -7.84
N PRO A 144 13.89 17.46 -8.22
CA PRO A 144 14.90 18.43 -8.60
C PRO A 144 15.83 18.71 -7.41
N LYS A 145 17.15 18.77 -7.65
CA LYS A 145 18.18 18.99 -6.61
C LYS A 145 18.09 20.38 -5.93
N ARG A 146 17.21 21.28 -6.40
CA ARG A 146 16.90 22.62 -5.86
C ARG A 146 18.15 23.36 -5.35
N THR A 147 19.07 23.66 -6.27
CA THR A 147 20.20 24.54 -6.00
C THR A 147 19.84 26.00 -6.29
N ALA A 148 20.54 26.95 -5.68
CA ALA A 148 20.29 28.37 -5.91
C ALA A 148 20.74 28.83 -7.32
N ASP A 149 21.70 28.12 -7.90
CA ASP A 149 22.39 28.53 -9.12
C ASP A 149 21.87 27.82 -10.38
N ILE A 150 21.33 26.60 -10.27
CA ILE A 150 20.83 25.81 -11.40
C ILE A 150 19.30 25.73 -11.36
N LYS A 151 18.69 25.86 -12.54
CA LYS A 151 17.24 25.72 -12.77
C LYS A 151 16.95 24.32 -13.28
N TYR A 152 15.88 23.73 -12.75
CA TYR A 152 15.44 22.39 -13.12
C TYR A 152 14.01 22.43 -13.63
N ASP A 153 13.66 21.48 -14.49
CA ASP A 153 12.27 21.16 -14.83
C ASP A 153 11.61 20.42 -13.65
N ASP A 154 10.47 20.91 -13.19
CA ASP A 154 9.80 20.36 -11.99
C ASP A 154 9.21 18.95 -12.22
N ALA A 155 8.90 18.57 -13.46
CA ALA A 155 8.29 17.28 -13.76
C ALA A 155 9.33 16.16 -13.90
N THR A 156 10.46 16.47 -14.53
CA THR A 156 11.51 15.49 -14.89
C THR A 156 12.75 15.59 -14.01
N GLY A 157 12.95 16.72 -13.32
CA GLY A 157 14.17 17.03 -12.59
C GLY A 157 15.37 17.36 -13.48
N MET A 158 15.17 17.55 -14.79
CA MET A 158 16.22 17.86 -15.75
C MET A 158 16.80 19.27 -15.52
N PRO A 159 18.13 19.45 -15.48
CA PRO A 159 18.72 20.79 -15.50
C PRO A 159 18.40 21.50 -16.82
N VAL A 160 17.79 22.69 -16.76
CA VAL A 160 17.38 23.48 -17.95
C VAL A 160 18.18 24.77 -18.14
N GLY A 161 18.93 25.20 -17.13
CA GLY A 161 19.85 26.33 -17.23
C GLY A 161 20.41 26.76 -15.88
N PHE A 162 21.16 27.86 -15.84
CA PHE A 162 21.66 28.45 -14.60
C PHE A 162 21.25 29.92 -14.47
N GLN A 163 21.25 30.43 -13.23
CA GLN A 163 20.98 31.83 -12.93
C GLN A 163 22.29 32.63 -13.08
N PRO A 164 22.34 33.63 -13.98
CA PRO A 164 23.52 34.47 -14.15
C PRO A 164 23.86 35.25 -12.88
N ALA A 165 25.15 35.50 -12.66
CA ALA A 165 25.65 36.34 -11.58
C ALA A 165 25.18 37.80 -11.71
N ASP A 166 24.99 38.46 -10.58
CA ASP A 166 24.62 39.87 -10.54
C ASP A 166 25.78 40.73 -11.07
N ARG A 167 25.56 41.37 -12.23
CA ARG A 167 26.57 42.21 -12.88
C ARG A 167 26.35 43.70 -12.56
N PRO A 168 27.43 44.50 -12.40
CA PRO A 168 27.31 45.95 -12.34
C PRO A 168 26.73 46.51 -13.65
N SER A 169 26.31 47.78 -13.62
CA SER A 169 25.90 48.53 -14.83
C SER A 169 26.87 48.28 -15.99
N SER A 170 26.36 48.13 -17.21
CA SER A 170 27.19 48.02 -18.41
C SER A 170 27.95 49.31 -18.74
N VAL A 171 27.58 50.43 -18.10
CA VAL A 171 28.22 51.73 -18.27
C VAL A 171 29.28 51.93 -17.17
N PRO A 172 30.54 52.25 -17.52
CA PRO A 172 31.58 52.49 -16.53
C PRO A 172 31.30 53.77 -15.72
N PRO A 173 31.81 53.88 -14.48
CA PRO A 173 31.64 55.06 -13.64
C PRO A 173 32.09 56.33 -14.37
N THR A 174 31.28 57.39 -14.36
CA THR A 174 31.63 58.66 -15.01
C THR A 174 32.52 59.52 -14.11
N TYR A 175 33.54 60.18 -14.68
CA TYR A 175 34.36 61.13 -13.93
C TYR A 175 33.52 62.32 -13.45
N GLN A 176 33.59 62.64 -12.15
CA GLN A 176 32.95 63.81 -11.58
C GLN A 176 34.00 64.83 -11.18
N ALA A 177 33.98 65.99 -11.84
CA ALA A 177 34.88 67.09 -11.51
C ALA A 177 34.63 67.58 -10.07
N PRO A 178 35.67 67.79 -9.25
CA PRO A 178 35.50 68.19 -7.86
C PRO A 178 34.93 69.62 -7.78
N PRO A 179 34.04 69.91 -6.82
CA PRO A 179 33.59 71.28 -6.60
C PRO A 179 34.76 72.15 -6.09
N LEU A 180 35.13 73.15 -6.88
CA LEU A 180 36.19 74.12 -6.58
C LEU A 180 35.58 75.42 -6.01
N ASN A 181 35.93 75.78 -4.78
CA ASN A 181 35.53 77.05 -4.16
C ASN A 181 36.51 78.18 -4.53
N ILE A 182 36.17 79.43 -4.20
CA ILE A 182 36.96 80.64 -4.52
C ILE A 182 38.43 80.51 -4.03
N LEU A 183 38.63 79.94 -2.83
CA LEU A 183 39.96 79.68 -2.27
C LEU A 183 40.73 78.60 -3.03
N ASP A 184 40.05 77.62 -3.64
CA ASP A 184 40.72 76.57 -4.43
C ASP A 184 41.21 77.10 -5.78
N ARG A 185 40.52 78.11 -6.34
CA ARG A 185 40.93 78.79 -7.59
C ARG A 185 42.11 79.76 -7.40
N LEU A 186 42.28 80.32 -6.20
CA LEU A 186 43.39 81.21 -5.84
C LEU A 186 44.67 80.46 -5.46
N PHE A 187 44.57 79.20 -5.02
CA PHE A 187 45.71 78.36 -4.65
C PHE A 187 45.78 77.11 -5.55
N SER A 188 46.57 77.19 -6.62
CA SER A 188 46.73 76.12 -7.62
C SER A 188 47.07 74.75 -7.03
N SER A 189 47.83 74.71 -5.92
CA SER A 189 48.18 73.46 -5.22
C SER A 189 46.99 72.77 -4.54
N ARG A 190 45.94 73.51 -4.15
CA ARG A 190 44.72 72.96 -3.54
C ARG A 190 43.74 72.46 -4.59
N ALA A 191 43.55 73.19 -5.69
CA ALA A 191 42.80 72.70 -6.85
C ALA A 191 43.42 71.41 -7.41
N ALA A 192 44.74 71.41 -7.66
CA ALA A 192 45.44 70.22 -8.16
C ALA A 192 45.31 69.00 -7.23
N ARG A 193 45.31 69.20 -5.90
CA ARG A 193 45.07 68.10 -4.93
C ARG A 193 43.64 67.57 -4.97
N LYS A 194 42.64 68.43 -5.17
CA LYS A 194 41.23 68.01 -5.30
C LYS A 194 40.99 67.27 -6.62
N GLU A 195 41.56 67.77 -7.71
CA GLU A 195 41.54 67.10 -9.02
C GLU A 195 42.25 65.75 -8.96
N ALA A 196 43.45 65.67 -8.39
CA ALA A 196 44.18 64.42 -8.21
C ALA A 196 43.38 63.39 -7.39
N ARG A 197 42.71 63.82 -6.31
CA ARG A 197 41.82 62.95 -5.53
C ARG A 197 40.58 62.50 -6.30
N ALA A 198 39.98 63.37 -7.11
CA ALA A 198 38.84 63.03 -7.96
C ALA A 198 39.23 62.00 -9.03
N THR A 199 40.42 62.16 -9.64
CA THR A 199 40.99 61.20 -10.57
C THR A 199 41.28 59.86 -9.90
N GLU A 200 41.93 59.86 -8.72
CA GLU A 200 42.19 58.63 -7.95
C GLU A 200 40.89 57.92 -7.53
N MET A 201 39.85 58.65 -7.11
CA MET A 201 38.54 58.06 -6.79
C MET A 201 37.85 57.46 -8.03
N HIS A 202 37.94 58.14 -9.17
CA HIS A 202 37.41 57.63 -10.43
C HIS A 202 38.15 56.38 -10.91
N GLU A 203 39.49 56.38 -10.89
CA GLU A 203 40.32 55.21 -11.21
C GLU A 203 39.98 54.02 -10.29
N ARG A 204 39.85 54.26 -8.98
CA ARG A 204 39.40 53.22 -8.03
C ARG A 204 37.99 52.73 -8.33
N ALA A 205 37.07 53.61 -8.71
CA ALA A 205 35.71 53.22 -9.06
C ALA A 205 35.67 52.38 -10.35
N VAL A 206 36.45 52.76 -11.36
CA VAL A 206 36.61 51.99 -12.61
C VAL A 206 37.25 50.63 -12.33
N MET A 207 38.33 50.56 -11.54
CA MET A 207 38.95 49.28 -11.16
C MET A 207 37.98 48.39 -10.38
N LYS A 208 37.22 48.93 -9.41
CA LYS A 208 36.19 48.16 -8.71
C LYS A 208 35.09 47.66 -9.64
N TRP A 209 34.69 48.47 -10.61
CA TRP A 209 33.71 48.10 -11.61
C TRP A 209 34.22 46.98 -12.53
N GLN A 210 35.49 47.06 -12.98
CA GLN A 210 36.14 46.04 -13.79
C GLN A 210 36.24 44.72 -13.01
N HIS A 211 36.80 44.76 -11.79
CA HIS A 211 36.90 43.56 -10.95
C HIS A 211 35.53 42.92 -10.70
N ALA A 212 34.48 43.71 -10.47
CA ALA A 212 33.14 43.16 -10.26
C ALA A 212 32.53 42.53 -11.53
N HIS A 213 32.90 42.98 -12.73
CA HIS A 213 32.55 42.29 -13.99
C HIS A 213 33.36 41.02 -14.17
N ASP A 214 34.68 41.06 -13.91
CA ASP A 214 35.57 39.90 -14.00
C ASP A 214 35.15 38.79 -13.01
N ASP A 215 34.79 39.17 -11.77
CA ASP A 215 34.27 38.26 -10.75
C ASP A 215 32.94 37.62 -11.17
N ALA A 216 32.05 38.39 -11.82
CA ALA A 216 30.78 37.88 -12.33
C ALA A 216 30.96 36.94 -13.53
N ASP A 217 31.91 37.24 -14.44
CA ASP A 217 32.27 36.37 -15.55
C ASP A 217 32.86 35.04 -15.05
N LEU A 218 33.71 35.09 -14.02
CA LEU A 218 34.26 33.88 -13.38
C LEU A 218 33.14 33.05 -12.73
N ALA A 219 32.24 33.68 -11.99
CA ALA A 219 31.12 33.00 -11.35
C ALA A 219 30.15 32.37 -12.38
N ASP A 220 29.86 33.05 -13.49
CA ASP A 220 29.05 32.49 -14.58
C ASP A 220 29.75 31.30 -15.25
N ALA A 221 31.08 31.36 -15.45
CA ALA A 221 31.85 30.25 -15.99
C ALA A 221 31.85 29.02 -15.06
N GLU A 222 31.96 29.23 -13.75
CA GLU A 222 31.85 28.16 -12.75
C GLU A 222 30.45 27.55 -12.73
N ARG A 223 29.38 28.37 -12.69
CA ARG A 223 27.99 27.89 -12.76
C ARG A 223 27.72 27.12 -14.04
N LYS A 224 28.22 27.59 -15.18
CA LYS A 224 28.10 26.88 -16.45
C LYS A 224 28.76 25.50 -16.38
N LYS A 225 29.96 25.41 -15.80
CA LYS A 225 30.65 24.12 -15.63
C LYS A 225 29.85 23.16 -14.76
N THR A 226 29.28 23.64 -13.65
CA THR A 226 28.41 22.83 -12.79
C THR A 226 27.15 22.39 -13.54
N PHE A 227 26.51 23.31 -14.28
CA PHE A 227 25.35 22.99 -15.10
C PHE A 227 25.65 21.91 -16.15
N ASP A 228 26.73 22.05 -16.91
CA ASP A 228 27.11 21.07 -17.93
C ASP A 228 27.38 19.69 -17.29
N ALA A 229 28.04 19.64 -16.12
CA ALA A 229 28.30 18.39 -15.39
C ALA A 229 27.02 17.73 -14.87
N GLU A 230 26.06 18.52 -14.37
CA GLU A 230 24.77 17.98 -13.92
C GLU A 230 23.89 17.50 -15.09
N VAL A 231 23.98 18.15 -16.26
CA VAL A 231 23.33 17.65 -17.48
C VAL A 231 23.92 16.30 -17.88
N GLU A 232 25.25 16.18 -17.88
CA GLU A 232 25.93 14.91 -18.20
C GLU A 232 25.55 13.79 -17.21
N GLU A 233 25.51 14.08 -15.90
CA GLU A 233 25.04 13.14 -14.87
C GLU A 233 23.58 12.71 -15.14
N TRP A 234 22.69 13.67 -15.39
CA TRP A 234 21.27 13.38 -15.65
C TRP A 234 21.06 12.57 -16.93
N GLU A 235 21.82 12.85 -18.00
CA GLU A 235 21.76 12.08 -19.25
C GLU A 235 22.27 10.64 -19.06
N ALA A 236 23.33 10.44 -18.28
CA ALA A 236 23.83 9.12 -17.91
C ALA A 236 22.79 8.32 -17.10
N ASP A 237 22.21 8.94 -16.07
CA ASP A 237 21.15 8.36 -15.25
C ASP A 237 19.94 7.96 -16.11
N ARG A 238 19.53 8.83 -17.03
CA ARG A 238 18.42 8.57 -17.97
C ARG A 238 18.74 7.42 -18.90
N ALA A 239 19.95 7.36 -19.45
CA ALA A 239 20.36 6.27 -20.33
C ALA A 239 20.40 4.93 -19.58
N GLU A 240 20.85 4.91 -18.33
CA GLU A 240 20.79 3.71 -17.50
C GLU A 240 19.36 3.31 -17.14
N TYR A 241 18.51 4.26 -16.77
CA TYR A 241 17.10 4.01 -16.50
C TYR A 241 16.41 3.39 -17.72
N GLN A 242 16.61 3.98 -18.90
CA GLN A 242 16.05 3.47 -20.15
C GLN A 242 16.59 2.08 -20.46
N ARG A 243 17.89 1.82 -20.30
CA ARG A 243 18.46 0.47 -20.49
C ARG A 243 17.82 -0.55 -19.56
N ARG A 244 17.63 -0.23 -18.27
CA ARG A 244 16.97 -1.13 -17.31
C ARG A 244 15.52 -1.41 -17.70
N GLN A 245 14.78 -0.38 -18.10
CA GLN A 245 13.41 -0.51 -18.58
C GLN A 245 13.33 -1.35 -19.86
N ASP A 246 14.22 -1.11 -20.83
CA ASP A 246 14.29 -1.86 -22.09
C ASP A 246 14.64 -3.33 -21.86
N THR A 247 15.59 -3.62 -20.97
CA THR A 247 15.94 -5.00 -20.60
C THR A 247 14.75 -5.72 -19.96
N ALA A 248 14.10 -5.12 -18.97
CA ALA A 248 12.93 -5.72 -18.32
C ALA A 248 11.77 -5.93 -19.32
N ASN A 249 11.53 -4.98 -20.22
CA ASN A 249 10.51 -5.11 -21.26
C ASN A 249 10.85 -6.18 -22.30
N ALA A 250 12.14 -6.37 -22.60
CA ALA A 250 12.63 -7.42 -23.50
C ALA A 250 12.49 -8.82 -22.89
N GLU A 251 12.58 -8.96 -21.56
CA GLU A 251 12.30 -10.23 -20.86
C GLU A 251 10.83 -10.63 -21.03
N VAL A 252 9.89 -9.69 -20.90
CA VAL A 252 8.47 -9.93 -21.19
C VAL A 252 8.25 -10.35 -22.65
N ASP A 253 8.94 -9.70 -23.60
CA ASP A 253 8.86 -10.06 -25.02
C ASP A 253 9.46 -11.44 -25.32
N ALA A 254 10.55 -11.81 -24.65
CA ALA A 254 11.16 -13.13 -24.77
C ALA A 254 10.22 -14.22 -24.23
N PHE A 255 9.68 -14.01 -23.04
CA PHE A 255 8.73 -14.94 -22.43
C PHE A 255 7.46 -15.13 -23.29
N ARG A 256 6.89 -14.03 -23.80
CA ARG A 256 5.80 -14.10 -24.77
C ARG A 256 6.16 -14.95 -25.99
N ALA A 257 7.35 -14.74 -26.57
CA ALA A 257 7.79 -15.47 -27.75
C ALA A 257 8.00 -16.97 -27.46
N ASP A 258 8.47 -17.32 -26.26
CA ASP A 258 8.64 -18.70 -25.82
C ASP A 258 7.29 -19.42 -25.65
N TYR A 259 6.29 -18.74 -25.09
CA TYR A 259 4.92 -19.23 -25.02
C TYR A 259 4.30 -19.39 -26.42
N GLU A 260 4.29 -18.34 -27.26
CA GLU A 260 3.69 -18.37 -28.60
C GLU A 260 4.32 -19.41 -29.54
N ARG A 261 5.60 -19.75 -29.33
CA ARG A 261 6.35 -20.72 -30.15
C ARG A 261 6.50 -22.08 -29.48
N TRP A 262 5.79 -22.31 -28.39
CA TRP A 262 5.87 -23.54 -27.63
C TRP A 262 5.69 -24.77 -28.51
N SER A 263 6.61 -25.73 -28.39
CA SER A 263 6.70 -26.90 -29.29
C SER A 263 6.41 -28.24 -28.62
N GLY A 264 5.96 -28.26 -27.35
CA GLY A 264 5.66 -29.51 -26.65
C GLY A 264 6.86 -30.21 -26.00
N THR A 265 7.95 -29.48 -25.72
CA THR A 265 9.19 -30.06 -25.16
C THR A 265 9.53 -29.56 -23.76
N ASP A 266 9.12 -28.34 -23.41
CA ASP A 266 9.35 -27.72 -22.09
C ASP A 266 8.01 -27.26 -21.52
N GLY A 267 7.71 -27.59 -20.27
CA GLY A 267 6.46 -27.21 -19.63
C GLY A 267 6.44 -25.77 -19.10
N ARG A 268 7.62 -25.20 -18.80
CA ARG A 268 7.73 -23.93 -18.06
C ARG A 268 6.98 -22.76 -18.68
N PRO A 269 7.06 -22.48 -20.00
CA PRO A 269 6.35 -21.34 -20.56
C PRO A 269 4.82 -21.44 -20.44
N VAL A 270 4.30 -22.67 -20.40
CA VAL A 270 2.86 -22.94 -20.23
C VAL A 270 2.45 -22.74 -18.78
N GLU A 271 3.26 -23.21 -17.83
CA GLU A 271 3.04 -23.03 -16.39
C GLU A 271 3.09 -21.55 -16.00
N GLU A 272 4.15 -20.84 -16.37
CA GLU A 272 4.32 -19.41 -16.10
C GLU A 272 3.18 -18.58 -16.72
N HIS A 273 2.72 -18.95 -17.92
CA HIS A 273 1.58 -18.29 -18.55
C HIS A 273 0.28 -18.53 -17.78
N ALA A 274 0.01 -19.78 -17.41
CA ALA A 274 -1.16 -20.15 -16.61
C ALA A 274 -1.15 -19.46 -15.23
N GLU A 275 0.02 -19.32 -14.60
CA GLU A 275 0.19 -18.59 -13.35
C GLU A 275 -0.17 -17.10 -13.50
N LEU A 276 0.27 -16.44 -14.58
CA LEU A 276 -0.10 -15.04 -14.84
C LEU A 276 -1.62 -14.85 -15.03
N VAL A 277 -2.27 -15.80 -15.70
CA VAL A 277 -3.72 -15.79 -15.91
C VAL A 277 -4.44 -15.87 -14.56
N LEU A 278 -4.13 -16.88 -13.75
CA LEU A 278 -4.83 -17.11 -12.48
C LEU A 278 -4.50 -16.05 -11.41
N ASN A 279 -3.29 -15.47 -11.40
CA ASN A 279 -2.94 -14.37 -10.49
C ASN A 279 -3.71 -13.07 -10.78
N ARG A 280 -4.29 -12.95 -11.98
CA ARG A 280 -5.13 -11.80 -12.36
C ARG A 280 -6.62 -12.05 -12.06
N SER A 281 -7.01 -13.26 -11.68
CA SER A 281 -8.41 -13.60 -11.40
C SER A 281 -9.00 -12.73 -10.27
N GLU A 282 -10.00 -11.92 -10.59
CA GLU A 282 -10.64 -11.03 -9.61
C GLU A 282 -11.69 -11.77 -8.77
N TYR A 283 -11.51 -11.86 -7.45
CA TYR A 283 -12.47 -12.47 -6.54
C TYR A 283 -13.02 -11.47 -5.51
N PRO A 284 -14.16 -11.76 -4.87
CA PRO A 284 -14.61 -10.99 -3.71
C PRO A 284 -13.56 -10.99 -2.59
N ASP A 285 -13.44 -9.87 -1.86
CA ASP A 285 -12.38 -9.60 -0.85
C ASP A 285 -12.11 -10.68 0.21
N TRP A 286 -13.05 -11.59 0.44
CA TRP A 286 -12.91 -12.68 1.43
C TRP A 286 -12.31 -13.96 0.87
N ILE A 287 -12.06 -14.00 -0.44
CA ILE A 287 -11.44 -15.12 -1.15
C ILE A 287 -10.05 -14.68 -1.59
N GLU A 288 -9.04 -15.41 -1.14
CA GLU A 288 -7.65 -15.22 -1.54
C GLU A 288 -7.34 -16.10 -2.76
N VAL A 289 -6.53 -15.57 -3.68
CA VAL A 289 -5.99 -16.33 -4.81
C VAL A 289 -4.69 -16.97 -4.35
N ASP A 290 -4.74 -18.25 -4.08
CA ASP A 290 -3.60 -19.04 -3.60
C ASP A 290 -3.70 -20.45 -4.21
N PHE A 291 -2.70 -20.81 -5.03
CA PHE A 291 -2.67 -22.05 -5.77
C PHE A 291 -1.23 -22.47 -6.09
N ASP A 292 -1.02 -23.78 -6.15
CA ASP A 292 0.15 -24.36 -6.80
C ASP A 292 -0.27 -24.92 -8.17
N LEU A 293 0.64 -24.85 -9.14
CA LEU A 293 0.39 -25.30 -10.50
C LEU A 293 1.52 -26.19 -11.01
N GLY A 294 1.18 -27.10 -11.91
CA GLY A 294 2.16 -27.90 -12.63
C GLY A 294 1.56 -28.51 -13.88
N PHE A 295 2.41 -28.69 -14.88
CA PHE A 295 2.01 -29.10 -16.21
C PHE A 295 2.83 -30.31 -16.66
N ASN A 296 2.11 -31.37 -17.00
CA ASN A 296 2.70 -32.57 -17.54
C ASN A 296 2.66 -32.52 -19.07
N VAL A 297 3.83 -32.30 -19.68
CA VAL A 297 4.01 -32.17 -21.14
C VAL A 297 3.58 -33.44 -21.88
N ASP A 298 3.89 -34.64 -21.36
CA ASP A 298 3.60 -35.92 -22.00
C ASP A 298 2.10 -36.19 -22.11
N THR A 299 1.35 -35.85 -21.06
CA THR A 299 -0.11 -36.05 -20.98
C THR A 299 -0.89 -34.80 -21.35
N LYS A 300 -0.20 -33.68 -21.62
CA LYS A 300 -0.80 -32.36 -21.86
C LYS A 300 -1.85 -32.00 -20.82
N THR A 301 -1.51 -32.23 -19.55
CA THR A 301 -2.43 -32.02 -18.43
C THR A 301 -1.84 -31.01 -17.48
N ILE A 302 -2.60 -29.95 -17.19
CA ILE A 302 -2.27 -28.97 -16.16
C ILE A 302 -3.04 -29.32 -14.88
N VAL A 303 -2.36 -29.31 -13.75
CA VAL A 303 -2.92 -29.61 -12.43
C VAL A 303 -2.82 -28.34 -11.58
N VAL A 304 -3.92 -27.96 -10.96
CA VAL A 304 -4.05 -26.79 -10.10
C VAL A 304 -4.48 -27.26 -8.71
N GLU A 305 -3.58 -27.12 -7.73
CA GLU A 305 -3.87 -27.37 -6.32
C GLU A 305 -4.28 -26.03 -5.69
N TYR A 306 -5.58 -25.76 -5.65
CA TYR A 306 -6.13 -24.46 -5.24
C TYR A 306 -6.50 -24.47 -3.75
N ARG A 307 -6.13 -23.40 -3.03
CA ARG A 307 -6.46 -23.19 -1.62
C ARG A 307 -7.85 -22.54 -1.52
N LEU A 308 -8.81 -23.29 -1.02
CA LEU A 308 -10.20 -22.86 -0.92
C LEU A 308 -10.43 -22.00 0.33
N PRO A 309 -11.28 -20.96 0.23
CA PRO A 309 -11.55 -20.08 1.36
C PRO A 309 -12.34 -20.80 2.43
N ALA A 310 -12.13 -20.44 3.71
CA ALA A 310 -12.90 -20.99 4.81
C ALA A 310 -14.37 -20.54 4.80
N GLU A 311 -15.29 -21.44 5.15
CA GLU A 311 -16.74 -21.15 5.21
C GLU A 311 -17.08 -20.00 6.19
N ASP A 312 -16.27 -19.80 7.22
CA ASP A 312 -16.48 -18.73 8.21
C ASP A 312 -16.05 -17.34 7.72
N SER A 313 -15.23 -17.27 6.67
CA SER A 313 -14.84 -16.01 6.03
C SER A 313 -15.92 -15.47 5.09
N MET A 314 -16.87 -16.30 4.66
CA MET A 314 -17.91 -15.90 3.71
C MET A 314 -18.87 -14.86 4.32
N PRO A 315 -19.20 -13.77 3.61
CA PRO A 315 -20.18 -12.79 4.07
C PRO A 315 -21.55 -13.46 4.28
N THR A 316 -22.18 -13.18 5.42
CA THR A 316 -23.50 -13.75 5.77
C THR A 316 -24.57 -12.69 6.05
N THR A 317 -24.18 -11.42 6.15
CA THR A 317 -25.09 -10.33 6.46
C THR A 317 -26.09 -10.17 5.32
N LYS A 318 -27.38 -10.21 5.65
CA LYS A 318 -28.50 -10.11 4.71
C LYS A 318 -29.12 -8.72 4.69
N SER A 319 -29.28 -8.10 5.86
CA SER A 319 -29.81 -6.74 5.97
C SER A 319 -29.49 -6.12 7.33
N ILE A 320 -29.44 -4.80 7.35
CA ILE A 320 -29.20 -4.01 8.55
C ILE A 320 -30.42 -3.12 8.78
N ALA A 321 -30.98 -3.17 9.99
CA ALA A 321 -32.13 -2.38 10.39
C ALA A 321 -31.79 -1.47 11.57
N TYR A 322 -32.15 -0.19 11.48
CA TYR A 322 -31.97 0.76 12.58
C TYR A 322 -33.08 0.62 13.63
N VAL A 323 -32.71 0.23 14.86
CA VAL A 323 -33.61 0.03 16.00
C VAL A 323 -33.75 1.34 16.77
N GLN A 324 -34.76 2.13 16.40
CA GLN A 324 -34.99 3.49 16.95
C GLN A 324 -35.11 3.56 18.48
N SER A 325 -35.61 2.52 19.13
CA SER A 325 -35.82 2.51 20.58
C SER A 325 -34.52 2.38 21.37
N ARG A 326 -33.48 1.81 20.76
CA ARG A 326 -32.17 1.60 21.38
C ARG A 326 -31.05 2.37 20.71
N ASP A 327 -31.32 2.97 19.54
CA ASP A 327 -30.35 3.71 18.75
C ASP A 327 -29.17 2.82 18.31
N GLU A 328 -29.51 1.62 17.82
CA GLU A 328 -28.58 0.56 17.43
C GLU A 328 -28.83 0.13 15.98
N LEU A 329 -27.78 -0.27 15.26
CA LEU A 329 -27.90 -1.01 14.01
C LEU A 329 -27.98 -2.50 14.33
N LYS A 330 -29.04 -3.16 13.85
CA LYS A 330 -29.25 -4.59 14.04
C LYS A 330 -29.09 -5.30 12.71
N GLN A 331 -28.08 -6.17 12.63
CA GLN A 331 -27.86 -7.04 11.48
C GLN A 331 -28.76 -8.27 11.55
N THR A 332 -29.18 -8.75 10.38
CA THR A 332 -29.75 -10.07 10.20
C THR A 332 -28.91 -10.81 9.16
N HIS A 333 -28.74 -12.11 9.36
CA HIS A 333 -27.91 -12.96 8.51
C HIS A 333 -28.78 -13.90 7.67
N ILE A 334 -28.21 -14.43 6.60
CA ILE A 334 -28.79 -15.55 5.86
C ILE A 334 -28.95 -16.77 6.77
N SER A 335 -29.88 -17.66 6.44
CA SER A 335 -30.09 -18.87 7.24
C SER A 335 -28.87 -19.80 7.10
N ALA A 336 -28.60 -20.64 8.11
CA ALA A 336 -27.51 -21.61 8.04
C ALA A 336 -27.63 -22.53 6.81
N ARG A 337 -28.86 -22.90 6.42
CA ARG A 337 -29.12 -23.68 5.21
C ARG A 337 -28.70 -22.92 3.94
N ASP A 338 -29.00 -21.63 3.86
CA ASP A 338 -28.63 -20.81 2.70
C ASP A 338 -27.13 -20.52 2.69
N LYS A 339 -26.51 -20.38 3.86
CA LYS A 339 -25.04 -20.27 4.01
C LYS A 339 -24.36 -21.51 3.43
N ASP A 340 -24.71 -22.71 3.90
CA ASP A 340 -24.15 -23.97 3.42
C ASP A 340 -24.32 -24.11 1.89
N ALA A 341 -25.50 -23.78 1.36
CA ALA A 341 -25.81 -23.90 -0.06
C ALA A 341 -25.04 -22.87 -0.92
N LEU A 342 -24.90 -21.64 -0.44
CA LEU A 342 -24.13 -20.60 -1.13
C LEU A 342 -22.64 -20.93 -1.12
N TYR A 343 -22.10 -21.35 0.03
CA TYR A 343 -20.71 -21.75 0.14
C TYR A 343 -20.39 -22.94 -0.78
N GLU A 344 -21.23 -23.98 -0.80
CA GLU A 344 -21.10 -25.06 -1.78
C GLU A 344 -21.09 -24.53 -3.20
N SER A 345 -22.00 -23.62 -3.55
CA SER A 345 -22.06 -23.02 -4.90
C SER A 345 -20.80 -22.24 -5.24
N VAL A 346 -20.23 -21.46 -4.31
CA VAL A 346 -18.98 -20.72 -4.47
C VAL A 346 -17.84 -21.67 -4.85
N LEU A 347 -17.65 -22.77 -4.12
CA LEU A 347 -16.56 -23.71 -4.40
C LEU A 347 -16.67 -24.35 -5.79
N HIS A 348 -17.87 -24.72 -6.23
CA HIS A 348 -18.09 -25.23 -7.59
C HIS A 348 -17.86 -24.15 -8.65
N GLN A 349 -18.26 -22.90 -8.39
CA GLN A 349 -18.00 -21.79 -9.30
C GLN A 349 -16.50 -21.52 -9.45
N MET A 350 -15.74 -21.52 -8.35
CA MET A 350 -14.28 -21.36 -8.37
C MET A 350 -13.64 -22.44 -9.26
N ALA A 351 -13.96 -23.71 -9.04
CA ALA A 351 -13.40 -24.81 -9.84
C ALA A 351 -13.69 -24.66 -11.34
N LEU A 352 -14.95 -24.32 -11.71
CA LEU A 352 -15.32 -24.14 -13.12
C LEU A 352 -14.71 -22.87 -13.72
N ARG A 353 -14.59 -21.80 -12.92
CA ARG A 353 -13.98 -20.54 -13.31
C ARG A 353 -12.49 -20.73 -13.63
N THR A 354 -11.73 -21.36 -12.73
CA THR A 354 -10.30 -21.66 -12.96
C THR A 354 -10.10 -22.44 -14.26
N VAL A 355 -10.94 -23.45 -14.52
CA VAL A 355 -10.87 -24.21 -15.78
C VAL A 355 -11.20 -23.34 -16.99
N HIS A 356 -12.19 -22.46 -16.89
CA HIS A 356 -12.56 -21.53 -17.96
C HIS A 356 -11.46 -20.53 -18.27
N GLU A 357 -10.94 -19.84 -17.27
CA GLU A 357 -9.86 -18.84 -17.39
C GLU A 357 -8.64 -19.45 -18.10
N LEU A 358 -8.23 -20.66 -17.66
CA LEU A 358 -7.12 -21.37 -18.28
C LEU A 358 -7.37 -21.72 -19.75
N TYR A 359 -8.54 -22.26 -20.09
CA TYR A 359 -8.83 -22.61 -21.48
C TYR A 359 -9.05 -21.40 -22.39
N GLU A 360 -9.61 -20.31 -21.88
CA GLU A 360 -9.80 -19.08 -22.65
C GLU A 360 -8.47 -18.40 -22.98
N ALA A 361 -7.55 -18.40 -22.01
CA ALA A 361 -6.23 -17.80 -22.15
C ALA A 361 -5.24 -18.68 -22.95
N ASP A 362 -5.46 -20.00 -23.05
CA ASP A 362 -4.56 -20.92 -23.75
C ASP A 362 -4.67 -20.83 -25.28
N GLU A 363 -4.04 -19.81 -25.86
CA GLU A 363 -4.02 -19.50 -27.30
C GLU A 363 -3.24 -20.52 -28.13
N VAL A 364 -2.25 -21.21 -27.54
CA VAL A 364 -1.41 -22.19 -28.23
C VAL A 364 -1.95 -23.63 -28.14
N GLU A 365 -3.07 -23.81 -27.44
CA GLU A 365 -3.68 -25.11 -27.16
C GLU A 365 -2.68 -26.10 -26.53
N ALA A 366 -1.95 -25.64 -25.52
CA ALA A 366 -0.89 -26.41 -24.87
C ALA A 366 -1.40 -27.66 -24.14
N PHE A 367 -2.55 -27.55 -23.47
CA PHE A 367 -3.12 -28.62 -22.65
C PHE A 367 -4.50 -29.10 -23.13
N ASP A 368 -4.68 -30.42 -23.04
CA ASP A 368 -5.90 -31.15 -23.41
C ASP A 368 -6.82 -31.38 -22.19
N ALA A 369 -6.27 -31.26 -20.98
CA ALA A 369 -7.00 -31.45 -19.73
C ALA A 369 -6.50 -30.49 -18.63
N VAL A 370 -7.45 -29.99 -17.84
CA VAL A 370 -7.21 -29.23 -16.61
C VAL A 370 -7.72 -30.06 -15.44
N VAL A 371 -6.89 -30.26 -14.42
CA VAL A 371 -7.29 -30.87 -13.15
C VAL A 371 -7.30 -29.78 -12.10
N PHE A 372 -8.44 -29.59 -11.45
CA PHE A 372 -8.59 -28.69 -10.31
C PHE A 372 -8.77 -29.51 -9.04
N ASN A 373 -7.96 -29.25 -8.03
CA ASN A 373 -8.03 -29.84 -6.70
C ASN A 373 -8.18 -28.74 -5.66
N GLY A 374 -9.27 -28.80 -4.89
CA GLY A 374 -9.56 -27.81 -3.86
C GLY A 374 -9.16 -28.29 -2.48
N TRP A 375 -8.16 -27.64 -1.88
CA TRP A 375 -7.65 -27.91 -0.54
C TRP A 375 -8.18 -26.91 0.46
N ILE A 376 -8.43 -27.37 1.67
CA ILE A 376 -8.81 -26.49 2.78
C ILE A 376 -8.03 -26.85 4.03
N ASP A 377 -7.62 -25.83 4.76
CA ASP A 377 -7.13 -25.99 6.12
C ASP A 377 -8.29 -26.35 7.03
N SER A 378 -8.30 -27.59 7.53
CA SER A 378 -9.35 -28.04 8.43
C SER A 378 -8.78 -28.75 9.65
N VAL A 379 -9.52 -28.67 10.75
CA VAL A 379 -9.28 -29.53 11.90
C VAL A 379 -10.03 -30.82 11.64
N ASP A 380 -9.32 -31.92 11.46
CA ASP A 380 -9.94 -33.24 11.42
C ASP A 380 -10.64 -33.48 12.76
N ARG A 381 -11.98 -33.59 12.72
CA ARG A 381 -12.81 -33.76 13.93
C ARG A 381 -12.59 -35.12 14.61
N ALA A 382 -12.06 -36.11 13.90
CA ALA A 382 -11.78 -37.43 14.45
C ALA A 382 -10.45 -37.45 15.23
N THR A 383 -9.44 -36.71 14.76
CA THR A 383 -8.08 -36.70 15.33
C THR A 383 -7.76 -35.45 16.13
N GLY A 384 -8.51 -34.35 15.93
CA GLY A 384 -8.26 -33.03 16.49
C GLY A 384 -7.05 -32.31 15.90
N GLN A 385 -6.42 -32.89 14.86
CA GLN A 385 -5.22 -32.34 14.24
C GLN A 385 -5.60 -31.36 13.12
N ARG A 386 -4.86 -30.25 13.04
CA ARG A 386 -4.94 -29.34 11.88
C ARG A 386 -4.16 -29.97 10.74
N GLY A 387 -4.77 -30.02 9.57
CA GLY A 387 -4.14 -30.49 8.36
C GLY A 387 -4.90 -30.06 7.13
N GLU A 388 -4.20 -30.08 6.01
CA GLU A 388 -4.76 -29.77 4.71
C GLU A 388 -5.54 -30.97 4.21
N SER A 389 -6.72 -30.72 3.66
CA SER A 389 -7.55 -31.79 3.11
C SER A 389 -8.12 -31.37 1.78
N CYS A 390 -7.88 -32.18 0.75
CA CYS A 390 -8.59 -32.04 -0.50
C CYS A 390 -10.06 -32.39 -0.26
N ILE A 391 -10.98 -31.48 -0.59
CA ILE A 391 -12.43 -31.69 -0.40
C ILE A 391 -13.17 -31.81 -1.73
N MET A 392 -12.52 -31.44 -2.83
CA MET A 392 -13.06 -31.54 -4.17
C MET A 392 -11.96 -31.67 -5.23
N SER A 393 -12.20 -32.44 -6.28
CA SER A 393 -11.30 -32.63 -7.40
C SER A 393 -12.07 -32.87 -8.69
N VAL A 394 -11.71 -32.20 -9.78
CA VAL A 394 -12.34 -32.39 -11.10
C VAL A 394 -11.31 -32.35 -12.20
N GLN A 395 -11.46 -33.24 -13.17
CA GLN A 395 -10.68 -33.20 -14.41
C GLN A 395 -11.61 -32.82 -15.56
N ALA A 396 -11.32 -31.71 -16.21
CA ALA A 396 -12.07 -31.20 -17.35
C ALA A 396 -11.23 -31.32 -18.62
N ARG A 397 -11.69 -32.10 -19.60
CA ARG A 397 -11.06 -32.19 -20.93
C ARG A 397 -11.49 -31.02 -21.79
N ARG A 398 -10.59 -30.48 -22.61
CA ARG A 398 -10.80 -29.30 -23.47
C ARG A 398 -12.07 -29.41 -24.30
N ASP A 399 -12.18 -30.45 -25.14
CA ASP A 399 -13.33 -30.65 -26.03
C ASP A 399 -14.67 -30.77 -25.28
N GLU A 400 -14.66 -31.44 -24.13
CA GLU A 400 -15.86 -31.65 -23.31
C GLU A 400 -16.28 -30.35 -22.62
N PHE A 401 -15.32 -29.57 -22.12
CA PHE A 401 -15.56 -28.34 -21.38
C PHE A 401 -15.96 -27.18 -22.29
N LEU A 402 -15.25 -26.99 -23.42
CA LEU A 402 -15.55 -25.92 -24.38
C LEU A 402 -16.89 -26.13 -25.11
N ALA A 403 -17.44 -27.35 -25.10
CA ALA A 403 -18.78 -27.62 -25.61
C ALA A 403 -19.90 -27.18 -24.64
N LEU A 404 -19.57 -26.82 -23.39
CA LEU A 404 -20.54 -26.37 -22.40
C LEU A 404 -20.91 -24.90 -22.63
N ASN A 405 -22.18 -24.57 -22.39
CA ASN A 405 -22.61 -23.18 -22.30
C ASN A 405 -22.57 -22.72 -20.84
N LEU A 406 -21.44 -22.15 -20.40
CA LEU A 406 -21.24 -21.73 -19.01
C LEU A 406 -22.22 -20.63 -18.53
N THR A 407 -22.88 -19.91 -19.45
CA THR A 407 -23.86 -18.86 -19.08
C THR A 407 -25.20 -19.43 -18.58
N GLU A 408 -25.51 -20.68 -18.91
CA GLU A 408 -26.83 -21.32 -18.65
C GLU A 408 -26.71 -22.56 -17.74
N ILE A 409 -25.53 -22.82 -17.16
CA ILE A 409 -25.32 -24.00 -16.32
C ILE A 409 -25.65 -23.73 -14.86
N GLU A 410 -26.03 -24.80 -14.16
CA GLU A 410 -25.98 -24.84 -12.70
C GLU A 410 -24.62 -25.40 -12.28
N PRO A 411 -23.77 -24.65 -11.55
CA PRO A 411 -22.38 -25.05 -11.27
C PRO A 411 -22.22 -26.45 -10.67
N LYS A 412 -23.07 -26.83 -9.71
CA LYS A 412 -22.98 -28.14 -9.05
C LYS A 412 -23.36 -29.28 -10.00
N ALA A 413 -24.38 -29.10 -10.83
CA ALA A 413 -24.76 -30.06 -11.85
C ALA A 413 -23.69 -30.20 -12.93
N CYS A 414 -23.09 -29.10 -13.37
CA CYS A 414 -21.99 -29.09 -14.34
C CYS A 414 -20.76 -29.82 -13.79
N TYR A 415 -20.35 -29.50 -12.58
CA TYR A 415 -19.24 -30.16 -11.89
C TYR A 415 -19.44 -31.69 -11.80
N ARG A 416 -20.66 -32.13 -11.48
CA ARG A 416 -21.01 -33.56 -11.48
C ARG A 416 -21.00 -34.19 -12.88
N ALA A 417 -21.42 -33.46 -13.91
CA ALA A 417 -21.40 -33.94 -15.29
C ALA A 417 -19.96 -34.17 -15.78
N LEU A 418 -19.03 -33.32 -15.34
CA LEU A 418 -17.57 -33.48 -15.51
C LEU A 418 -16.97 -34.59 -14.63
N LYS A 419 -17.81 -35.38 -13.93
CA LYS A 419 -17.40 -36.46 -13.02
C LYS A 419 -16.50 -35.97 -11.87
N GLY A 420 -16.67 -34.72 -11.46
CA GLY A 420 -15.99 -34.17 -10.29
C GLY A 420 -16.31 -34.97 -9.03
N VAL A 421 -15.29 -35.19 -8.21
CA VAL A 421 -15.34 -35.90 -6.94
C VAL A 421 -15.31 -34.86 -5.83
N SER A 422 -16.35 -34.84 -5.01
CA SER A 422 -16.44 -33.93 -3.87
C SER A 422 -16.94 -34.65 -2.62
N ALA A 423 -16.68 -34.08 -1.45
CA ALA A 423 -17.34 -34.53 -0.23
C ALA A 423 -18.87 -34.53 -0.41
N ALA A 424 -19.57 -35.45 0.26
CA ALA A 424 -21.03 -35.53 0.19
C ALA A 424 -21.73 -34.23 0.65
N LYS A 425 -21.10 -33.52 1.58
CA LYS A 425 -21.41 -32.16 1.99
C LYS A 425 -20.09 -31.42 2.12
N LEU A 426 -19.85 -30.40 1.30
CA LEU A 426 -18.55 -29.69 1.35
C LEU A 426 -18.39 -28.94 2.67
N ALA A 427 -19.48 -28.49 3.29
CA ALA A 427 -19.45 -27.89 4.63
C ALA A 427 -18.97 -28.86 5.75
N THR A 428 -18.96 -30.18 5.52
CA THR A 428 -18.41 -31.12 6.51
C THR A 428 -16.93 -31.38 6.34
N LEU A 429 -16.30 -30.82 5.29
CA LEU A 429 -14.87 -30.87 5.02
C LEU A 429 -14.30 -32.29 5.07
N THR A 430 -15.05 -33.26 4.56
CA THR A 430 -14.61 -34.65 4.53
C THR A 430 -13.57 -34.82 3.42
N PRO A 431 -12.36 -35.32 3.72
CA PRO A 431 -11.32 -35.46 2.71
C PRO A 431 -11.76 -36.40 1.57
N VAL A 432 -11.44 -36.03 0.34
CA VAL A 432 -11.54 -36.85 -0.86
C VAL A 432 -10.14 -37.09 -1.43
N GLN A 433 -9.98 -38.18 -2.19
CA GLN A 433 -8.74 -38.42 -2.91
C GLN A 433 -8.76 -37.60 -4.21
N PRO A 434 -7.74 -36.76 -4.47
CA PRO A 434 -7.63 -36.04 -5.74
C PRO A 434 -7.53 -37.00 -6.94
N ILE A 435 -8.11 -36.61 -8.08
CA ILE A 435 -8.13 -37.42 -9.30
C ILE A 435 -6.72 -37.58 -9.88
N LEU A 436 -5.95 -36.50 -9.87
CA LEU A 436 -4.54 -36.44 -10.22
C LEU A 436 -3.94 -35.38 -9.30
N GLN A 437 -2.82 -35.69 -8.65
CA GLN A 437 -2.11 -34.73 -7.81
C GLN A 437 -0.91 -34.19 -8.57
N LEU A 438 -0.47 -32.99 -8.19
CA LEU A 438 0.86 -32.53 -8.56
C LEU A 438 1.87 -33.57 -8.09
N ASP A 439 2.58 -34.15 -9.05
CA ASP A 439 3.73 -35.00 -8.76
C ASP A 439 4.90 -34.10 -8.38
N THR A 440 4.92 -33.64 -7.13
CA THR A 440 6.07 -32.92 -6.56
C THR A 440 7.33 -33.80 -6.50
N GLY A 441 7.25 -35.07 -6.91
CA GLY A 441 8.35 -36.03 -6.99
C GLY A 441 8.87 -36.33 -8.41
N ASP A 442 8.21 -35.89 -9.49
CA ASP A 442 8.72 -36.10 -10.86
C ASP A 442 9.76 -35.01 -11.22
N ARG A 443 10.99 -35.29 -10.78
CA ARG A 443 12.24 -34.56 -11.04
C ARG A 443 12.65 -34.54 -12.52
N ARG A 444 11.75 -34.15 -13.43
CA ARG A 444 12.10 -33.97 -14.86
C ARG A 444 11.69 -32.64 -15.50
N PHE A 445 11.06 -31.73 -14.76
CA PHE A 445 10.68 -30.42 -15.31
C PHE A 445 11.12 -29.23 -14.45
N VAL A 446 12.20 -29.42 -13.71
CA VAL A 446 13.04 -28.32 -13.26
C VAL A 446 14.34 -28.45 -14.06
N GLU A 447 14.41 -27.78 -15.22
CA GLU A 447 15.68 -27.13 -15.60
C GLU A 447 15.92 -26.00 -14.60
N GLY A 448 16.10 -26.38 -13.33
CA GLY A 448 16.83 -25.56 -12.39
C GLY A 448 18.22 -25.54 -12.96
N ARG A 449 18.76 -24.35 -13.17
CA ARG A 449 20.21 -24.22 -13.08
C ARG A 449 20.58 -24.86 -11.74
N ASP A 450 21.24 -26.01 -11.79
CA ASP A 450 21.94 -26.58 -10.65
C ASP A 450 23.06 -25.59 -10.29
N ILE A 451 22.72 -24.48 -9.62
CA ILE A 451 23.68 -23.45 -9.23
C ILE A 451 24.74 -24.11 -8.37
N ALA A 452 24.36 -25.06 -7.50
CA ALA A 452 25.30 -25.80 -6.68
C ALA A 452 26.22 -26.76 -7.49
N GLN A 453 25.79 -27.33 -8.62
CA GLN A 453 26.68 -28.13 -9.48
C GLN A 453 27.64 -27.25 -10.30
N ASP A 454 27.25 -26.01 -10.61
CA ASP A 454 28.09 -25.01 -11.26
C ASP A 454 29.04 -24.28 -10.28
N LEU A 455 28.94 -24.54 -8.97
CA LEU A 455 29.88 -24.02 -7.98
C LEU A 455 31.25 -24.68 -8.13
N SER A 456 32.24 -23.85 -8.46
CA SER A 456 33.66 -24.22 -8.43
C SER A 456 34.33 -23.64 -7.18
N SER A 457 35.53 -24.12 -6.84
CA SER A 457 36.33 -23.54 -5.75
C SER A 457 36.61 -22.03 -5.91
N GLU A 458 36.43 -21.47 -7.10
CA GLU A 458 36.62 -20.06 -7.41
C GLU A 458 35.35 -19.21 -7.20
N SER A 459 34.17 -19.83 -7.07
CA SER A 459 32.88 -19.15 -6.97
C SER A 459 32.74 -18.45 -5.62
N ASN A 460 32.70 -17.11 -5.64
CA ASN A 460 32.51 -16.29 -4.45
C ASN A 460 31.02 -16.08 -4.16
N LEU A 461 30.50 -16.69 -3.08
CA LEU A 461 29.10 -16.58 -2.69
C LEU A 461 28.68 -15.15 -2.29
N ALA A 462 29.64 -14.30 -1.92
CA ALA A 462 29.34 -12.93 -1.56
C ALA A 462 29.11 -12.01 -2.78
N THR A 463 29.43 -12.48 -4.00
CA THR A 463 29.35 -11.71 -5.25
C THR A 463 28.30 -12.23 -6.24
N MET A 464 27.75 -13.43 -6.03
CA MET A 464 26.64 -13.95 -6.84
C MET A 464 25.38 -13.12 -6.64
N ASP A 465 24.44 -13.19 -7.57
CA ASP A 465 23.15 -12.53 -7.47
C ASP A 465 22.35 -12.95 -6.21
N TRP A 466 21.48 -12.08 -5.71
CA TRP A 466 20.78 -12.28 -4.44
C TRP A 466 19.72 -13.41 -4.57
N GLU A 467 19.02 -13.49 -5.70
CA GLU A 467 18.07 -14.58 -5.99
C GLU A 467 18.83 -15.90 -6.11
N SER A 468 19.98 -15.89 -6.79
CA SER A 468 20.85 -17.07 -6.91
C SER A 468 21.37 -17.57 -5.56
N PHE A 469 21.66 -16.66 -4.62
CA PHE A 469 22.08 -17.01 -3.26
C PHE A 469 20.93 -17.63 -2.45
N GLU A 470 19.72 -17.08 -2.56
CA GLU A 470 18.51 -17.63 -1.93
C GLU A 470 18.21 -19.04 -2.46
N HIS A 471 18.28 -19.22 -3.79
CA HIS A 471 18.15 -20.53 -4.41
C HIS A 471 19.20 -21.54 -3.95
N LEU A 472 20.47 -21.12 -3.84
CA LEU A 472 21.54 -21.98 -3.33
C LEU A 472 21.28 -22.41 -1.88
N VAL A 473 20.89 -21.48 -1.02
CA VAL A 473 20.55 -21.80 0.37
C VAL A 473 19.38 -22.78 0.41
N ARG A 474 18.34 -22.56 -0.40
CA ARG A 474 17.21 -23.48 -0.51
C ARG A 474 17.65 -24.90 -0.89
N GLU A 475 18.46 -25.03 -1.95
CA GLU A 475 18.95 -26.31 -2.46
C GLU A 475 19.78 -27.08 -1.41
N ILE A 476 20.66 -26.39 -0.69
CA ILE A 476 21.51 -27.02 0.33
C ILE A 476 20.73 -27.45 1.55
N PHE A 477 19.73 -26.68 1.97
CA PHE A 477 18.88 -27.08 3.08
C PHE A 477 17.94 -28.22 2.69
N GLU A 478 17.44 -28.24 1.45
CA GLU A 478 16.73 -29.41 0.92
C GLU A 478 17.58 -30.68 1.05
N GLN A 479 18.85 -30.63 0.60
CA GLN A 479 19.77 -31.77 0.73
C GLN A 479 20.06 -32.13 2.20
N GLU A 480 20.25 -31.13 3.07
CA GLU A 480 20.50 -31.32 4.50
C GLU A 480 19.35 -32.07 5.17
N PHE A 481 18.12 -31.61 4.98
CA PHE A 481 16.96 -32.21 5.63
C PHE A 481 16.54 -33.54 4.99
N VAL A 482 16.72 -33.73 3.67
CA VAL A 482 16.47 -35.02 3.00
C VAL A 482 17.46 -36.10 3.48
N SER A 483 18.71 -35.72 3.77
CA SER A 483 19.75 -36.66 4.22
C SER A 483 19.46 -37.31 5.59
N GLU A 484 18.56 -36.74 6.39
CA GLU A 484 18.15 -37.25 7.71
C GLU A 484 16.90 -38.17 7.66
N GLY A 485 16.43 -38.52 6.46
CA GLY A 485 15.37 -39.53 6.28
C GLY A 485 13.94 -39.00 6.33
N GLY A 486 13.77 -37.68 6.17
CA GLY A 486 12.49 -37.01 6.16
C GLY A 486 11.99 -36.62 4.76
N GLU A 487 10.66 -36.64 4.58
CA GLU A 487 9.98 -36.02 3.44
C GLU A 487 9.93 -34.51 3.69
N VAL A 488 10.91 -33.80 3.14
CA VAL A 488 11.09 -32.37 3.39
C VAL A 488 10.57 -31.62 2.19
N LYS A 489 9.43 -30.97 2.37
CA LYS A 489 8.90 -30.02 1.38
C LYS A 489 9.53 -28.67 1.65
N VAL A 490 10.45 -28.26 0.79
CA VAL A 490 10.96 -26.89 0.76
C VAL A 490 10.08 -26.08 -0.19
N THR A 491 9.08 -25.37 0.34
CA THR A 491 8.12 -24.59 -0.46
C THR A 491 8.66 -23.20 -0.77
N GLN A 492 8.20 -22.59 -1.88
CA GLN A 492 8.39 -21.15 -2.09
C GLN A 492 7.69 -20.40 -0.96
N ALA A 493 8.38 -19.43 -0.39
CA ALA A 493 7.82 -18.58 0.63
C ALA A 493 6.83 -17.58 0.03
N SER A 494 5.74 -17.33 0.77
CA SER A 494 4.84 -16.21 0.52
C SER A 494 5.60 -14.88 0.54
N ARG A 495 5.18 -13.92 -0.30
CA ARG A 495 5.75 -12.55 -0.38
C ARG A 495 5.60 -11.76 0.92
N ASP A 496 4.94 -12.30 1.94
CA ASP A 496 4.72 -11.65 3.22
C ASP A 496 5.73 -12.13 4.29
N GLY A 497 6.76 -11.32 4.54
CA GLY A 497 7.56 -11.41 5.78
C GLY A 497 9.03 -11.83 5.65
N GLY A 498 9.55 -11.97 4.43
CA GLY A 498 10.98 -12.20 4.17
C GLY A 498 11.47 -13.60 4.56
N VAL A 499 10.62 -14.61 4.49
CA VAL A 499 11.00 -16.02 4.51
C VAL A 499 11.51 -16.37 3.11
N ASP A 500 12.57 -17.15 3.00
CA ASP A 500 13.12 -17.56 1.69
C ASP A 500 12.85 -19.05 1.43
N ALA A 501 12.65 -19.83 2.49
CA ALA A 501 12.23 -21.22 2.42
C ALA A 501 11.51 -21.66 3.71
N VAL A 502 10.54 -22.57 3.57
CA VAL A 502 9.93 -23.29 4.71
C VAL A 502 10.30 -24.76 4.59
N ALA A 503 10.78 -25.38 5.66
CA ALA A 503 11.10 -26.80 5.69
C ALA A 503 10.31 -27.50 6.81
N PHE A 504 9.92 -28.75 6.59
CA PHE A 504 9.27 -29.58 7.60
C PHE A 504 10.15 -30.76 7.93
N ASP A 505 10.56 -30.87 9.19
CA ASP A 505 11.30 -32.02 9.71
C ASP A 505 10.29 -33.01 10.31
N PRO A 506 10.18 -34.24 9.77
CA PRO A 506 9.21 -35.23 10.23
C PRO A 506 9.64 -35.97 11.51
N ASP A 507 10.79 -35.65 12.12
CA ASP A 507 11.19 -36.26 13.40
C ASP A 507 10.11 -35.97 14.48
N PRO A 508 9.47 -37.01 15.05
CA PRO A 508 8.35 -36.83 15.98
C PRO A 508 8.76 -36.30 17.37
N ILE A 509 10.06 -36.15 17.64
CA ILE A 509 10.63 -35.71 18.92
C ILE A 509 11.30 -34.34 18.78
N ARG A 510 11.94 -34.06 17.64
CA ARG A 510 12.75 -32.85 17.39
C ARG A 510 12.33 -32.04 16.17
N GLY A 511 11.47 -32.60 15.32
CA GLY A 511 11.00 -32.01 14.08
C GLY A 511 9.88 -30.98 14.27
N GLY A 512 9.33 -30.49 13.17
CA GLY A 512 8.42 -29.34 13.13
C GLY A 512 8.62 -28.44 11.91
N LYS A 513 7.94 -27.29 11.89
CA LYS A 513 8.06 -26.27 10.83
C LYS A 513 9.30 -25.40 11.08
N TYR A 514 10.17 -25.31 10.08
CA TYR A 514 11.35 -24.45 10.06
C TYR A 514 11.13 -23.33 9.06
N VAL A 515 11.43 -22.09 9.45
CA VAL A 515 11.50 -20.96 8.52
C VAL A 515 12.96 -20.60 8.30
N ILE A 516 13.34 -20.45 7.04
CA ILE A 516 14.73 -20.22 6.63
C ILE A 516 14.77 -18.88 5.91
N GLN A 517 15.73 -18.05 6.31
CA GLN A 517 15.99 -16.76 5.70
C GLN A 517 17.48 -16.66 5.36
N ALA A 518 17.80 -16.24 4.16
CA ALA A 518 19.11 -15.99 3.61
C ALA A 518 19.35 -14.48 3.48
N LYS A 519 20.51 -14.02 3.92
CA LYS A 519 20.96 -12.63 3.80
C LYS A 519 22.38 -12.57 3.25
N ARG A 520 22.50 -12.26 1.95
CA ARG A 520 23.79 -12.04 1.26
C ARG A 520 24.42 -10.70 1.66
N TYR A 521 24.99 -10.63 2.86
CA TYR A 521 25.59 -9.42 3.42
C TYR A 521 27.11 -9.43 3.32
N THR A 522 27.69 -8.24 3.12
CA THR A 522 29.15 -8.03 3.14
C THR A 522 29.65 -7.47 4.47
N ARG A 523 28.74 -7.09 5.38
CA ARG A 523 29.02 -6.58 6.72
C ARG A 523 28.33 -7.45 7.78
N THR A 524 28.80 -7.34 9.01
CA THR A 524 28.24 -8.05 10.16
C THR A 524 26.74 -7.84 10.29
N VAL A 525 25.99 -8.93 10.42
CA VAL A 525 24.54 -8.93 10.58
C VAL A 525 24.17 -8.45 11.98
N GLY A 526 23.44 -7.32 12.03
CA GLY A 526 22.98 -6.70 13.26
C GLY A 526 21.75 -7.40 13.88
N VAL A 527 21.46 -7.07 15.13
CA VAL A 527 20.39 -7.71 15.92
C VAL A 527 18.98 -7.49 15.35
N ALA A 528 18.79 -6.46 14.51
CA ALA A 528 17.52 -6.18 13.85
C ALA A 528 17.06 -7.38 13.00
N ALA A 529 17.91 -7.88 12.11
CA ALA A 529 17.56 -9.02 11.25
C ALA A 529 17.21 -10.29 12.05
N VAL A 530 17.87 -10.52 13.19
CA VAL A 530 17.58 -11.66 14.06
C VAL A 530 16.25 -11.48 14.81
N ARG A 531 15.89 -10.24 15.17
CA ARG A 531 14.58 -9.92 15.77
C ARG A 531 13.46 -10.06 14.76
N ASP A 532 13.71 -9.66 13.52
CA ASP A 532 12.75 -9.77 12.43
C ASP A 532 12.45 -11.25 12.16
N LEU A 533 13.48 -12.09 12.01
CA LEU A 533 13.29 -13.54 11.89
C LEU A 533 12.54 -14.13 13.09
N TYR A 534 12.81 -13.67 14.31
CA TYR A 534 12.06 -14.14 15.48
C TYR A 534 10.56 -13.78 15.40
N GLY A 535 10.24 -12.58 14.92
CA GLY A 535 8.87 -12.17 14.63
C GLY A 535 8.23 -13.09 13.59
N THR A 536 8.96 -13.40 12.52
CA THR A 536 8.52 -14.31 11.46
C THR A 536 8.27 -15.73 12.00
N VAL A 537 9.15 -16.28 12.84
CA VAL A 537 8.93 -17.59 13.48
C VAL A 537 7.63 -17.62 14.28
N MET A 538 7.34 -16.55 15.04
CA MET A 538 6.10 -16.46 15.83
C MET A 538 4.86 -16.29 14.93
N HIS A 539 4.96 -15.50 13.87
CA HIS A 539 3.87 -15.25 12.91
C HIS A 539 3.52 -16.52 12.14
N GLU A 540 4.54 -17.22 11.62
CA GLU A 540 4.42 -18.44 10.84
C GLU A 540 4.05 -19.68 11.66
N GLY A 541 4.02 -19.57 12.99
CA GLY A 541 3.84 -20.71 13.89
C GLY A 541 4.96 -21.74 13.76
N ALA A 542 6.17 -21.31 13.39
CA ALA A 542 7.30 -22.19 13.17
C ALA A 542 7.96 -22.60 14.50
N ASP A 543 8.43 -23.84 14.55
CA ASP A 543 9.14 -24.41 15.70
C ASP A 543 10.59 -23.91 15.79
N ARG A 544 11.17 -23.52 14.64
CA ARG A 544 12.52 -22.94 14.57
C ARG A 544 12.70 -21.99 13.39
N GLY A 545 13.51 -20.95 13.59
CA GLY A 545 13.99 -20.07 12.52
C GLY A 545 15.48 -20.29 12.24
N ILE A 546 15.87 -20.24 10.98
CA ILE A 546 17.28 -20.32 10.55
C ILE A 546 17.62 -19.07 9.75
N LEU A 547 18.62 -18.31 10.22
CA LEU A 547 19.17 -17.18 9.47
C LEU A 547 20.52 -17.58 8.88
N VAL A 548 20.66 -17.49 7.57
CA VAL A 548 21.86 -17.84 6.82
C VAL A 548 22.46 -16.58 6.25
N THR A 549 23.78 -16.40 6.36
CA THR A 549 24.45 -15.24 5.80
C THR A 549 25.83 -15.58 5.23
N THR A 550 26.27 -14.80 4.24
CA THR A 550 27.65 -14.80 3.76
C THR A 550 28.62 -14.11 4.72
N SER A 551 28.13 -13.34 5.72
CA SER A 551 28.97 -12.63 6.69
C SER A 551 28.98 -13.29 8.08
N ASP A 552 29.26 -12.51 9.12
CA ASP A 552 29.22 -12.92 10.53
C ASP A 552 28.12 -12.20 11.31
N TYR A 553 27.78 -12.73 12.49
CA TYR A 553 26.81 -12.12 13.40
C TYR A 553 27.50 -11.30 14.49
N GLY A 554 26.90 -10.16 14.85
CA GLY A 554 27.37 -9.34 15.97
C GLY A 554 27.12 -10.01 17.33
N ALA A 555 27.85 -9.58 18.37
CA ALA A 555 27.69 -10.12 19.72
C ALA A 555 26.25 -10.00 20.26
N ASP A 556 25.55 -8.92 19.92
CA ASP A 556 24.15 -8.69 20.28
C ASP A 556 23.20 -9.64 19.54
N SER A 557 23.48 -9.95 18.28
CA SER A 557 22.72 -10.91 17.45
C SER A 557 22.80 -12.32 18.05
N VAL A 558 24.02 -12.76 18.41
CA VAL A 558 24.26 -14.06 19.06
C VAL A 558 23.62 -14.09 20.45
N SER A 559 23.76 -13.02 21.23
CA SER A 559 23.16 -12.93 22.57
C SER A 559 21.63 -12.93 22.51
N PHE A 560 21.04 -12.35 21.47
CA PHE A 560 19.59 -12.35 21.29
C PHE A 560 19.06 -13.72 20.84
N ALA A 561 19.76 -14.43 19.95
CA ALA A 561 19.37 -15.77 19.52
C ALA A 561 19.50 -16.81 20.65
N LYS A 562 20.36 -16.56 21.64
CA LYS A 562 20.50 -17.41 22.83
C LYS A 562 19.15 -17.57 23.53
N ASP A 563 18.82 -18.83 23.82
CA ASP A 563 17.56 -19.27 24.46
C ASP A 563 16.28 -19.01 23.64
N LYS A 564 16.39 -18.75 22.33
CA LYS A 564 15.27 -18.66 21.39
C LYS A 564 15.32 -19.81 20.37
N PRO A 565 14.19 -20.16 19.74
CA PRO A 565 14.14 -21.13 18.64
C PRO A 565 14.75 -20.57 17.35
N LEU A 566 16.01 -20.09 17.42
CA LEU A 566 16.72 -19.49 16.31
C LEU A 566 18.09 -20.16 16.13
N THR A 567 18.44 -20.46 14.90
CA THR A 567 19.75 -20.95 14.49
C THR A 567 20.39 -19.92 13.56
N LEU A 568 21.60 -19.52 13.89
CA LEU A 568 22.37 -18.56 13.09
C LEU A 568 23.48 -19.33 12.37
N ILE A 569 23.48 -19.29 11.03
CA ILE A 569 24.51 -19.87 10.17
C ILE A 569 25.29 -18.73 9.52
N ASN A 570 26.55 -18.57 9.93
CA ASN A 570 27.47 -17.59 9.34
C ASN A 570 28.17 -18.15 8.09
N GLY A 571 28.97 -17.31 7.42
CA GLY A 571 29.64 -17.70 6.18
C GLY A 571 30.52 -18.94 6.31
N ALA A 572 31.24 -19.09 7.43
CA ALA A 572 32.08 -20.27 7.66
C ALA A 572 31.25 -21.56 7.85
N GLN A 573 30.13 -21.48 8.57
CA GLN A 573 29.21 -22.60 8.76
C GLN A 573 28.49 -22.96 7.46
N LEU A 574 28.13 -21.96 6.65
CA LEU A 574 27.53 -22.18 5.33
C LEU A 574 28.51 -22.91 4.39
N LEU A 575 29.78 -22.51 4.36
CA LEU A 575 30.81 -23.22 3.58
C LEU A 575 31.01 -24.66 4.04
N SER A 576 30.97 -24.92 5.35
CA SER A 576 31.02 -26.30 5.86
C SER A 576 29.79 -27.13 5.46
N LEU A 577 28.61 -26.50 5.38
CA LEU A 577 27.38 -27.17 4.96
C LEU A 577 27.41 -27.51 3.46
N LEU A 578 27.88 -26.59 2.63
CA LEU A 578 28.15 -26.82 1.21
C LEU A 578 29.14 -27.97 0.99
N GLU A 579 30.26 -27.97 1.72
CA GLU A 579 31.29 -29.00 1.60
C GLU A 579 30.77 -30.39 2.02
N LYS A 580 29.92 -30.45 3.07
CA LYS A 580 29.26 -31.69 3.52
C LYS A 580 28.46 -32.34 2.39
N HIS A 581 27.83 -31.54 1.53
CA HIS A 581 27.05 -32.00 0.39
C HIS A 581 27.82 -32.05 -0.94
N GLY A 582 29.14 -31.86 -0.90
CA GLY A 582 30.01 -32.03 -2.07
C GLY A 582 30.21 -30.76 -2.91
N HIS A 583 29.72 -29.62 -2.46
CA HIS A 583 29.86 -28.34 -3.15
C HIS A 583 31.07 -27.56 -2.62
N LYS A 584 31.88 -27.00 -3.52
CA LYS A 584 33.03 -26.16 -3.15
C LYS A 584 32.75 -24.73 -3.57
N ALA A 585 32.88 -23.81 -2.62
CA ALA A 585 32.77 -22.38 -2.87
C ALA A 585 33.73 -21.62 -1.95
N ARG A 586 33.88 -20.31 -2.19
CA ARG A 586 34.62 -19.40 -1.29
C ARG A 586 33.74 -18.22 -0.90
N ILE A 587 34.12 -17.54 0.17
CA ILE A 587 33.54 -16.26 0.58
C ILE A 587 34.68 -15.28 0.73
N ASP A 588 34.75 -14.28 -0.16
CA ASP A 588 35.64 -13.13 -0.02
C ASP A 588 34.80 -11.85 0.07
N LEU A 589 34.64 -11.37 1.30
CA LEU A 589 33.88 -10.15 1.61
C LEU A 589 34.61 -8.89 1.17
N SER A 590 35.93 -8.92 1.00
CA SER A 590 36.71 -7.76 0.59
C SER A 590 36.52 -7.51 -0.90
N GLU A 591 36.63 -8.56 -1.70
CA GLU A 591 36.31 -8.56 -3.14
C GLU A 591 34.86 -8.10 -3.38
N ALA A 592 33.90 -8.65 -2.64
CA ALA A 592 32.49 -8.26 -2.77
C ALA A 592 32.24 -6.78 -2.44
N ARG A 593 32.95 -6.22 -1.46
CA ARG A 593 32.85 -4.78 -1.13
C ARG A 593 33.46 -3.90 -2.22
N ILE A 594 34.56 -4.33 -2.84
CA ILE A 594 35.20 -3.60 -3.94
C ILE A 594 34.24 -3.54 -5.14
N LEU A 595 33.69 -4.68 -5.56
CA LEU A 595 32.71 -4.73 -6.65
C LEU A 595 31.43 -3.93 -6.33
N GLN A 596 30.93 -3.98 -5.08
CA GLN A 596 29.80 -3.14 -4.65
C GLN A 596 30.12 -1.64 -4.64
N SER A 597 31.37 -1.25 -4.41
CA SER A 597 31.80 0.15 -4.47
C SER A 597 32.06 0.64 -5.89
N GLU A 598 32.43 -0.25 -6.80
CA GLU A 598 32.60 0.01 -8.23
C GLU A 598 31.26 0.06 -8.98
N ALA A 599 30.23 -0.63 -8.48
CA ALA A 599 28.86 -0.57 -9.00
C ALA A 599 28.02 0.59 -8.45
N ASN A 600 28.48 1.27 -7.38
CA ASN A 600 27.82 2.43 -6.76
C ASN A 600 28.55 3.77 -7.02
N ASN A 601 29.63 3.74 -7.79
CA ASN A 601 30.30 4.90 -8.39
C ASN A 601 30.00 4.90 -9.89
#